data_AF-A0A6H1ZQE4-F1
#
_entry.id   AF-A0A6H1ZQE4-F1
#
_cell.length_a   1.000
_cell.length_b   1.000
_cell.length_c   1.000
_cell.angle_alpha   90.00
_cell.angle_beta   90.00
_cell.angle_gamma   90.00
#
_symmetry.space_group_name_H-M   'P 1'
#
loop_
_entity.id
_entity.type
_entity.pdbx_description
1 polymer ?
#
loop_
_entity_poly.entity_id
_entity_poly.type
_entity_poly.pdbx_seq_one_letter_code
_entity_poly.pdbx_strand_id
1 'polypeptide(L)' 'MFSSKYYVFGGHETTPTVVHLSLTSAEDEAKRLARKQPGEEFMVLRAIKGIKYVAQPFIETLYCKNK' A
#
# COMPACT_ATOMS: atom_id res chain seq x y z
N MET A 1 -11.13 3.33 18.02
CA MET A 1 -11.16 4.28 16.89
C MET A 1 -10.11 3.83 15.88
N PHE A 2 -10.50 3.43 14.67
CA PHE A 2 -9.48 3.08 13.66
C PHE A 2 -8.84 4.37 13.16
N SER A 3 -7.53 4.52 13.33
CA SER A 3 -6.78 5.63 12.76
C SER A 3 -6.79 5.48 11.23
N SER A 4 -7.27 6.52 10.53
CA SER A 4 -7.27 6.55 9.07
C SER A 4 -5.84 6.51 8.55
N LYS A 5 -5.51 5.47 7.78
CA LYS A 5 -4.21 5.36 7.10
C LYS A 5 -4.34 5.91 5.69
N TYR A 6 -3.36 6.69 5.26
CA TYR A 6 -3.27 7.25 3.92
C TYR A 6 -2.00 6.74 3.23
N TYR A 7 -2.07 6.59 1.92
CA TYR A 7 -0.98 6.08 1.09
C TYR A 7 -0.81 7.01 -0.12
N VAL A 8 0.43 7.18 -0.56
CA VAL A 8 0.75 7.89 -1.80
C VAL A 8 1.22 6.88 -2.83
N PHE A 9 0.67 6.97 -4.04
CA PHE A 9 1.03 6.14 -5.19
C PHE A 9 1.40 7.04 -6.36
N GLY A 10 2.58 6.81 -6.97
CA GLY A 10 2.84 7.31 -8.32
C GLY A 10 1.96 6.59 -9.35
N GLY A 11 1.65 7.24 -10.46
CA GLY A 11 0.80 6.69 -11.54
C GLY A 11 1.31 5.36 -12.10
N HIS A 12 2.63 5.16 -12.10
CA HIS A 12 3.28 3.92 -12.54
C HIS A 12 3.73 2.98 -11.41
N GLU A 13 3.50 3.33 -10.14
CA GLU A 13 3.95 2.53 -9.00
C GLU A 13 2.94 1.45 -8.63
N THR A 14 3.42 0.22 -8.40
CA THR A 14 2.58 -0.91 -7.97
C THR A 14 2.45 -1.00 -6.44
N THR A 15 3.25 -0.23 -5.71
CA THR A 15 3.31 -0.24 -4.25
C THR A 15 3.35 1.18 -3.70
N PRO A 16 2.67 1.46 -2.58
CA PRO A 16 2.72 2.79 -1.98
C PRO A 16 4.09 3.05 -1.37
N THR A 17 4.49 4.32 -1.33
CA THR A 17 5.80 4.71 -0.80
C THR A 17 5.86 4.53 0.72
N VAL A 18 4.91 5.16 1.44
CA VAL A 18 4.88 5.21 2.92
C VAL A 18 3.43 5.29 3.42
N VAL A 19 3.18 4.80 4.64
CA VAL A 19 1.91 4.96 5.36
C VAL A 19 1.89 6.30 6.10
N HIS A 20 0.88 7.12 5.87
CA HIS A 20 0.63 8.38 6.57
C HIS A 20 -0.57 8.28 7.52
N LEU A 21 -0.52 8.99 8.64
CA LEU A 21 -1.58 8.98 9.68
C LEU A 21 -2.57 10.14 9.54
N SER A 22 -2.34 11.06 8.60
CA SER A 22 -3.23 12.18 8.29
C SER A 22 -3.23 12.47 6.79
N LEU A 23 -4.33 13.05 6.30
CA LEU A 23 -4.45 13.47 4.91
C LEU A 23 -3.39 14.52 4.54
N THR A 24 -3.22 15.54 5.38
CA THR A 24 -2.23 16.60 5.18
C THR A 24 -0.82 16.05 5.01
N SER A 25 -0.41 15.09 5.85
CA SER A 25 0.92 14.48 5.73
C SER A 25 1.10 13.73 4.41
N ALA A 26 0.06 13.06 3.92
CA ALA A 26 0.10 12.37 2.64
C ALA A 26 0.12 13.34 1.44
N GLU A 27 -0.64 14.43 1.52
CA GLU A 27 -0.64 15.49 0.49
C GLU A 27 0.73 16.19 0.39
N ASP A 28 1.37 16.47 1.52
CA ASP A 28 2.69 17.08 1.54
C ASP A 28 3.75 16.14 0.92
N GLU A 29 3.63 14.84 1.17
CA GLU A 29 4.49 13.85 0.54
C GLU A 29 4.26 13.74 -0.97
N ALA A 30 2.99 13.71 -1.42
CA ALA A 30 2.65 13.73 -2.84
C ALA A 30 3.23 14.96 -3.55
N LYS A 31 3.10 16.15 -2.94
CA LYS A 31 3.73 17.38 -3.45
C LYS A 31 5.25 17.29 -3.48
N ARG A 32 5.88 16.71 -2.45
CA ARG A 32 7.33 16.51 -2.38
C ARG A 32 7.82 15.59 -3.50
N LEU A 33 7.06 14.53 -3.81
CA LEU A 33 7.38 13.58 -4.88
C LEU A 33 7.16 14.20 -6.26
N ALA A 34 6.07 14.93 -6.48
CA ALA A 34 5.80 15.65 -7.72
C ALA A 34 6.88 16.69 -8.07
N ARG A 35 7.48 17.34 -7.05
CA ARG A 35 8.64 18.23 -7.25
C ARG A 35 9.90 17.48 -7.71
N LYS A 36 10.08 16.23 -7.30
CA LYS A 36 11.23 15.39 -7.68
C LYS A 36 11.05 14.75 -9.06
N GLN A 37 9.81 14.45 -9.45
CA GLN A 37 9.46 13.90 -10.76
C GLN A 37 8.36 14.75 -11.40
N PRO A 38 8.72 15.89 -12.03
CA PRO A 38 7.75 16.73 -12.73
C PRO A 38 7.08 15.97 -13.87
N GLY A 39 5.76 16.07 -13.97
CA GLY A 39 4.95 15.40 -15.00
C GLY A 39 4.38 14.05 -14.59
N GLU A 40 4.83 13.48 -13.47
CA GLU A 40 4.24 12.28 -12.88
C GLU A 40 3.02 12.64 -12.02
N GLU A 41 1.96 11.84 -12.13
CA GLU A 41 0.79 11.96 -11.27
C GLU A 41 0.99 11.19 -9.95
N PHE A 42 0.63 11.81 -8.83
CA PHE A 42 0.64 11.16 -7.52
C PHE A 42 -0.75 11.17 -6.91
N MET A 43 -1.25 10.00 -6.52
CA MET A 43 -2.56 9.81 -5.93
C MET A 43 -2.46 9.60 -4.42
N VAL A 44 -3.34 10.26 -3.67
CA VAL A 44 -3.49 10.05 -2.22
C VAL A 44 -4.72 9.18 -1.96
N LEU A 45 -4.49 7.98 -1.41
CA LEU A 45 -5.54 7.00 -1.14
C LEU A 45 -5.75 6.82 0.36
N ARG A 46 -7.01 6.88 0.82
CA ARG A 46 -7.38 6.55 2.20
C ARG A 46 -7.73 5.07 2.32
N ALA A 47 -7.06 4.35 3.20
CA ALA A 47 -7.43 2.98 3.53
C ALA A 47 -8.80 2.95 4.20
N ILE A 48 -9.73 2.21 3.59
CA ILE A 48 -11.08 1.98 4.11
C ILE A 48 -11.07 0.79 5.09
N LYS A 49 -10.29 -0.26 4.79
CA LYS A 49 -10.20 -1.48 5.59
C LYS A 49 -8.82 -2.11 5.43
N GLY A 50 -8.23 -2.59 6.53
CA GLY A 50 -7.01 -3.40 6.51
C GLY A 50 -7.35 -4.87 6.77
N ILE A 51 -6.78 -5.78 5.99
CA ILE A 51 -6.90 -7.23 6.20
C ILE A 51 -5.49 -7.76 6.41
N LYS A 52 -5.28 -8.51 7.50
CA LYS A 52 -4.02 -9.21 7.76
C LYS A 52 -4.33 -10.71 7.83
N TYR A 53 -3.78 -11.49 6.91
CA TYR A 53 -3.82 -12.94 7.01
C TYR A 53 -2.80 -13.39 8.06
N VAL A 54 -3.25 -14.17 9.04
CA VAL A 54 -2.42 -14.60 10.19
C VAL A 54 -1.86 -16.02 10.01
N ALA A 55 -2.27 -16.74 8.98
CA ALA A 55 -1.78 -18.07 8.65
C ALA A 55 -1.69 -18.25 7.14
N GLN A 56 -0.65 -18.92 6.64
CA GLN A 56 -0.66 -19.50 5.30
C GLN A 56 -1.71 -20.63 5.30
N PRO A 57 -2.79 -20.55 4.49
CA PRO A 57 -3.73 -21.67 4.39
C PRO A 57 -3.19 -22.80 3.49
N PHE A 58 -2.03 -22.63 2.87
CA PHE A 58 -1.42 -23.64 2.01
C PHE A 58 -0.30 -24.36 2.75
N ILE A 59 -0.67 -25.23 3.69
CA ILE A 59 0.06 -26.50 3.76
C ILE A 59 -0.41 -27.22 2.50
N GLU A 60 0.40 -27.16 1.43
CA GLU A 60 0.32 -28.17 0.39
C GLU A 60 0.40 -29.51 1.13
N THR A 61 -0.74 -30.19 1.30
CA THR A 61 -0.70 -31.63 1.47
C THR A 61 0.08 -32.13 0.28
N LEU A 62 1.37 -32.41 0.50
CA LEU A 62 2.20 -33.22 -0.36
C LEU A 62 1.45 -34.54 -0.56
N TYR A 63 0.54 -34.60 -1.53
CA TYR A 63 0.22 -35.81 -2.24
C TYR A 63 1.40 -36.10 -3.18
N CYS A 64 2.61 -36.19 -2.62
CA CYS A 64 3.61 -37.04 -3.21
C CYS A 64 3.03 -38.44 -3.09
N LYS A 65 2.37 -38.88 -4.18
CA LYS A 65 2.09 -40.28 -4.47
C LYS A 65 3.36 -41.06 -4.16
N ASN A 66 3.41 -41.68 -2.99
CA ASN A 66 4.40 -42.70 -2.72
C ASN A 66 4.04 -43.88 -3.61
N LYS A 67 4.90 -44.08 -4.61
CA LYS A 67 5.25 -45.32 -5.33
C LYS A 67 4.14 -46.30 -5.67
#